data_AF-A0A072W0F0-F1
#
_entry.id   AF-A0A072W0F0-F1
#
_cell.length_a   1.000
_cell.length_b   1.000
_cell.length_c   1.000
_cell.angle_alpha   90.00
_cell.angle_beta   90.00
_cell.angle_gamma   90.00
#
_symmetry.space_group_name_H-M   'P 1'
#
loop_
_entity.id
_entity.type
_entity.pdbx_description
1 polymer ?
#
loop_
_entity_poly.entity_id
_entity_poly.type
_entity_poly.pdbx_seq_one_letter_code
_entity_poly.pdbx_strand_id
1 'polypeptide(L)'
;MHPRFTGVNLEKNKIIYERINVLASKHACTPSQLALAWLLHQGNDIIPIPGTTKVKNFENNIGSLIVKLTEEDLKEISDAVPVAEIAGNLENHSLSQYSWKFATTPPK
;
A
#
# COMPACT_ATOMS: atom_id res chain seq x y z
N MET A 1 2.69 8.84 -15.58
CA MET A 1 3.47 8.55 -14.36
C MET A 1 2.65 9.02 -13.17
N HIS A 2 2.60 8.28 -12.06
CA HIS A 2 1.66 8.57 -10.96
C HIS A 2 2.06 9.86 -10.20
N PRO A 3 1.16 10.83 -9.95
CA PRO A 3 1.52 12.14 -9.39
C PRO A 3 2.32 12.10 -8.08
N ARG A 4 2.03 11.12 -7.21
CA ARG A 4 2.74 10.90 -5.93
C ARG A 4 4.19 10.42 -6.07
N PHE A 5 4.58 9.90 -7.23
CA PHE A 5 5.88 9.26 -7.45
C PHE A 5 6.74 10.02 -8.46
N THR A 6 6.56 11.34 -8.56
CA THR A 6 7.28 12.19 -9.52
C THR A 6 7.85 13.45 -8.88
N GLY A 7 9.04 13.86 -9.33
CA GLY A 7 9.68 15.12 -8.97
C GLY A 7 9.68 15.39 -7.46
N VAL A 8 9.24 16.59 -7.08
CA VAL A 8 9.20 17.05 -5.69
C VAL A 8 8.23 16.21 -4.83
N ASN A 9 7.17 15.65 -5.40
CA ASN A 9 6.23 14.81 -4.63
C ASN A 9 6.87 13.50 -4.19
N LEU A 10 7.73 12.91 -5.03
CA LEU A 10 8.47 11.71 -4.65
C LEU A 10 9.36 11.97 -3.43
N GLU A 11 10.13 13.06 -3.45
CA GLU A 11 11.03 13.42 -2.35
C GLU A 11 10.26 13.70 -1.05
N LYS A 12 9.11 14.37 -1.12
CA LYS A 12 8.23 14.57 0.05
C LYS A 12 7.69 13.25 0.58
N ASN A 13 7.19 12.38 -0.29
CA ASN A 13 6.57 11.12 0.10
C ASN A 13 7.58 10.07 0.58
N LYS A 14 8.87 10.20 0.23
CA LYS A 14 9.93 9.34 0.78
C LYS A 14 10.03 9.42 2.30
N ILE A 15 9.76 10.59 2.90
CA ILE A 15 9.79 10.75 4.36
C ILE A 15 8.76 9.83 5.03
N ILE A 16 7.56 9.72 4.43
CA ILE A 16 6.50 8.82 4.90
C ILE A 16 6.94 7.35 4.74
N TYR A 17 7.55 7.01 3.61
CA TYR A 17 8.10 5.68 3.38
C TYR A 17 9.14 5.30 4.45
N GLU A 18 10.06 6.20 4.80
CA GLU A 18 11.07 5.91 5.81
C GLU A 18 10.47 5.66 7.20
N ARG A 19 9.42 6.40 7.59
CA ARG A 19 8.69 6.12 8.84
C ARG A 19 8.13 4.70 8.85
N ILE A 20 7.49 4.27 7.76
CA ILE A 20 6.96 2.92 7.62
C ILE A 20 8.07 1.87 7.58
N ASN A 21 9.21 2.18 6.97
CA ASN A 21 10.36 1.29 6.92
C ASN A 21 10.97 1.02 8.30
N VAL A 22 11.06 2.06 9.14
CA VAL A 22 11.48 1.94 10.54
C VAL A 22 10.49 1.09 11.34
N LEU A 23 9.18 1.32 11.19
CA LEU A 23 8.15 0.51 11.86
C LEU A 23 8.18 -0.95 11.39
N ALA A 24 8.35 -1.19 10.10
CA ALA A 24 8.43 -2.55 9.56
C ALA A 24 9.62 -3.31 10.15
N SER A 25 10.75 -2.61 10.32
CA SER A 25 11.95 -3.14 10.97
C SER A 25 11.70 -3.47 12.45
N LYS A 26 10.96 -2.64 13.20
CA LYS A 26 10.53 -2.91 14.58
C LYS A 26 9.75 -4.22 14.69
N HIS A 27 8.94 -4.55 13.68
CA HIS A 27 8.14 -5.78 13.61
C HIS A 27 8.82 -6.92 12.84
N ALA A 28 10.13 -6.79 12.53
CA ALA A 28 10.90 -7.79 11.78
C ALA A 28 10.24 -8.23 10.46
N CYS A 29 9.57 -7.30 9.76
CA CYS A 29 8.86 -7.56 8.52
C CYS A 29 9.23 -6.53 7.44
N THR A 30 8.80 -6.78 6.20
CA THR A 30 8.97 -5.81 5.11
C THR A 30 7.90 -4.72 5.16
N PRO A 31 8.14 -3.51 4.61
CA PRO A 31 7.12 -2.46 4.53
C PRO A 31 5.80 -2.92 3.89
N SER A 32 5.89 -3.75 2.86
CA SER A 32 4.72 -4.37 2.22
C SER A 32 3.98 -5.34 3.12
N GLN A 33 4.69 -6.10 3.96
CA GLN A 33 4.07 -7.00 4.93
C GLN A 33 3.38 -6.21 6.03
N LEU A 34 4.02 -5.14 6.53
CA LEU A 34 3.43 -4.28 7.54
C LEU A 34 2.12 -3.66 7.04
N ALA A 35 2.09 -3.16 5.80
CA ALA A 35 0.89 -2.59 5.20
C ALA A 35 -0.25 -3.61 5.07
N LEU A 36 0.05 -4.84 4.62
CA LEU A 36 -0.93 -5.92 4.52
C LEU A 36 -1.41 -6.38 5.91
N ALA A 37 -0.49 -6.49 6.88
CA ALA A 37 -0.81 -6.84 8.26
C ALA A 37 -1.73 -5.80 8.89
N TRP A 38 -1.43 -4.52 8.75
CA TRP A 38 -2.29 -3.43 9.22
C TRP A 38 -3.71 -3.54 8.65
N LEU A 39 -3.84 -3.80 7.34
CA LEU A 39 -5.13 -3.95 6.67
C LEU A 39 -5.92 -5.16 7.19
N LEU A 40 -5.25 -6.29 7.41
CA LEU A 40 -5.86 -7.51 7.98
C LEU A 40 -6.37 -7.30 9.41
N HIS A 41 -5.77 -6.37 10.17
CA HIS A 41 -6.20 -6.06 11.54
C HIS A 41 -7.33 -5.02 11.61
N GLN A 42 -7.78 -4.46 10.48
CA GLN A 42 -8.89 -3.50 10.48
C GLN A 42 -10.26 -4.14 10.72
N GLY A 43 -10.38 -5.47 10.56
CA GLY A 43 -11.65 -6.20 10.75
C GLY A 43 -11.58 -7.64 10.24
N ASN A 44 -12.38 -8.52 10.85
CA ASN A 44 -12.46 -9.94 10.46
C ASN A 44 -13.15 -10.16 9.10
N ASP A 45 -13.81 -9.14 8.58
CA ASP A 45 -14.51 -9.09 7.29
C ASP A 45 -13.65 -8.48 6.16
N ILE A 46 -12.40 -8.13 6.46
CA ILE A 46 -11.47 -7.54 5.49
C ILE A 46 -10.56 -8.61 4.91
N ILE A 47 -10.79 -8.92 3.63
CA ILE A 47 -10.03 -9.94 2.90
C ILE A 47 -9.24 -9.28 1.76
N PRO A 48 -7.97 -8.91 1.98
CA PRO A 48 -7.16 -8.31 0.94
C PRO A 48 -6.82 -9.33 -0.16
N ILE A 49 -6.84 -8.87 -1.41
CA ILE A 49 -6.53 -9.68 -2.61
C ILE A 49 -5.28 -9.18 -3.34
N PRO A 50 -4.09 -9.18 -2.69
CA PRO A 50 -2.89 -8.61 -3.29
C PRO A 50 -2.41 -9.47 -4.47
N GLY A 51 -2.52 -8.91 -5.68
CA GLY A 51 -2.03 -9.54 -6.90
C GLY A 51 -0.51 -9.44 -7.04
N THR A 52 0.13 -10.50 -7.54
CA THR A 52 1.54 -10.47 -7.90
C THR A 52 1.88 -11.45 -9.02
N THR A 53 2.94 -11.18 -9.78
CA THR A 53 3.46 -12.06 -10.83
C THR A 53 4.72 -12.82 -10.42
N LYS A 54 5.22 -12.62 -9.19
CA LYS A 54 6.48 -13.18 -8.70
C LYS A 54 6.24 -14.04 -7.45
N VAL A 55 6.76 -15.27 -7.45
CA VAL A 55 6.64 -16.21 -6.32
C VAL A 55 7.21 -15.60 -5.03
N LYS A 56 8.38 -14.95 -5.08
CA LYS A 56 8.97 -14.27 -3.91
C LYS A 56 8.03 -13.24 -3.27
N ASN A 57 7.26 -12.52 -4.09
CA ASN A 57 6.31 -11.54 -3.57
C ASN A 57 5.08 -12.23 -2.98
N PHE A 58 4.66 -13.36 -3.55
CA PHE A 58 3.59 -14.18 -3.00
C PHE A 58 3.96 -14.72 -1.60
N GLU A 59 5.16 -15.27 -1.45
CA GLU A 59 5.69 -15.71 -0.15
C GLU A 59 5.75 -14.55 0.85
N ASN A 60 6.21 -13.37 0.40
CA ASN A 60 6.24 -12.17 1.24
C ASN A 60 4.82 -11.76 1.67
N ASN A 61 3.84 -11.76 0.77
CA ASN A 61 2.44 -11.44 1.07
C ASN A 61 1.87 -12.41 2.12
N ILE A 62 2.14 -13.71 2.01
CA ILE A 62 1.74 -14.72 3.00
C ILE A 62 2.35 -14.41 4.36
N GLY A 63 3.62 -14.01 4.40
CA GLY A 63 4.31 -13.68 5.65
C GLY A 63 3.63 -12.58 6.47
N SER A 64 2.85 -11.70 5.83
CA SER A 64 2.06 -10.67 6.52
C SER A 64 1.04 -11.24 7.52
N LEU A 65 0.57 -12.48 7.31
CA LEU A 65 -0.39 -13.15 8.21
C LEU A 65 0.19 -13.48 9.59
N ILE A 66 1.52 -13.57 9.67
CA ILE A 66 2.25 -13.94 10.89
C ILE A 66 2.51 -12.70 11.75
N VAL A 67 2.54 -11.51 11.14
CA VAL A 67 2.75 -10.24 11.84
C VAL A 67 1.58 -9.98 12.77
N LYS A 68 1.87 -9.85 14.07
CA LYS A 68 0.88 -9.49 15.10
C LYS A 68 1.09 -8.04 15.50
N LEU A 69 0.03 -7.25 15.42
CA LEU A 69 0.02 -5.84 15.76
C LEU A 69 -0.92 -5.63 16.96
N THR A 70 -0.45 -4.91 17.97
CA THR A 70 -1.32 -4.47 19.07
C THR A 70 -2.14 -3.24 18.67
N GLU A 71 -3.11 -2.84 19.48
CA GLU A 71 -3.89 -1.62 19.23
C GLU A 71 -2.99 -0.37 19.18
N GLU A 72 -1.95 -0.34 20.02
CA GLU A 72 -0.95 0.73 20.02
C GLU A 72 -0.12 0.74 18.74
N ASP A 73 0.30 -0.43 18.25
CA ASP A 73 1.02 -0.53 16.97
C ASP A 73 0.15 -0.08 15.81
N LEU A 74 -1.14 -0.47 15.78
CA LEU A 74 -2.08 -0.03 14.75
C LEU A 74 -2.26 1.49 14.75
N LYS A 75 -2.33 2.09 15.94
CA LYS A 75 -2.38 3.55 16.08
C LYS A 75 -1.08 4.19 15.58
N GLU A 76 0.07 3.67 15.99
CA GLU A 76 1.39 4.17 15.58
C GLU A 76 1.58 4.13 14.05
N ILE A 77 1.20 3.01 13.42
CA ILE A 77 1.25 2.83 11.96
C ILE A 77 0.32 3.82 11.25
N SER A 78 -0.88 4.03 11.79
CA SER A 78 -1.86 4.96 11.21
C SER A 78 -1.38 6.42 11.31
N ASP A 79 -0.82 6.79 12.47
CA ASP A 79 -0.27 8.12 12.74
C ASP A 79 0.99 8.40 11.90
N ALA A 80 1.73 7.37 11.49
CA ALA A 80 2.89 7.51 10.63
C ALA A 80 2.55 7.99 9.20
N VAL A 81 1.30 7.82 8.76
CA VAL A 81 0.82 8.15 7.41
C VAL A 81 -0.36 9.15 7.46
N PRO A 82 -0.11 10.40 7.91
CA PRO A 82 -1.16 11.41 7.93
C PRO A 82 -1.52 11.81 6.49
N VAL A 83 -2.81 11.67 6.14
CA VAL A 83 -3.33 11.92 4.79
C VAL A 83 -2.98 13.32 4.28
N ALA A 84 -2.93 14.31 5.18
CA ALA A 84 -2.59 15.70 4.87
C ALA A 84 -1.13 15.91 4.42
N GLU A 85 -0.20 15.01 4.77
CA GLU A 85 1.22 15.13 4.37
C GLU A 85 1.50 14.50 3.00
N ILE A 86 0.58 13.69 2.46
CA ILE A 86 0.79 12.98 1.20
C ILE A 86 0.75 13.96 0.03
N ALA A 87 1.90 14.12 -0.65
CA ALA A 87 2.05 15.05 -1.76
C ALA A 87 1.56 14.44 -3.09
N GLY A 88 0.73 15.18 -3.82
CA GLY A 88 0.20 14.81 -5.13
C GLY A 88 -1.14 14.07 -5.08
N ASN A 89 -1.94 14.25 -6.13
CA ASN A 89 -3.27 13.63 -6.22
C ASN A 89 -3.16 12.08 -6.23
N LEU A 90 -4.15 11.43 -5.63
CA LEU A 90 -4.35 9.98 -5.69
C LEU A 90 -4.66 9.52 -7.12
N GLU A 91 -5.43 10.31 -7.87
CA GLU A 91 -5.85 9.90 -9.20
C GLU A 91 -4.74 10.05 -10.24
N ASN A 92 -4.48 8.96 -10.96
CA ASN A 92 -3.68 9.00 -12.17
C ASN A 92 -4.59 9.31 -13.37
N HIS A 93 -4.94 10.60 -13.53
CA HIS A 93 -5.85 11.12 -14.57
C HIS A 93 -5.52 10.61 -15.98
N SER A 94 -4.24 10.32 -16.27
CA SER A 94 -3.76 9.81 -17.56
C SER A 94 -4.47 8.53 -18.01
N LEU A 95 -4.82 7.64 -17.07
CA LEU A 95 -5.41 6.33 -17.37
C LEU A 95 -6.93 6.29 -17.13
N SER A 96 -7.46 7.09 -16.19
CA SER A 96 -8.88 7.05 -15.84
C SER A 96 -9.79 7.53 -16.96
N GLN A 97 -9.40 8.58 -17.70
CA GLN A 97 -10.20 9.15 -18.79
C GLN A 97 -10.37 8.25 -20.03
N TYR A 98 -9.60 7.15 -20.12
CA TYR A 98 -9.59 6.26 -21.28
C TYR A 98 -9.93 4.80 -20.96
N SER A 99 -10.25 4.46 -19.71
CA SER A 99 -10.51 3.07 -19.30
C SER A 99 -11.64 2.41 -20.10
N TRP A 100 -12.69 3.17 -20.42
CA TRP A 100 -13.83 2.71 -21.23
C TRP A 100 -13.45 2.35 -22.67
N LYS A 101 -12.39 2.93 -23.25
CA LYS A 101 -11.97 2.68 -24.64
C LYS A 101 -11.48 1.24 -24.85
N PHE A 102 -11.09 0.57 -23.78
CA PHE A 102 -10.60 -0.81 -23.80
C PHE A 102 -11.63 -1.82 -23.25
N ALA A 103 -12.83 -1.35 -22.89
CA ALA A 103 -13.91 -2.18 -22.35
C ALA A 103 -14.78 -2.76 -23.49
N THR A 104 -14.16 -3.38 -24.50
CA THR A 104 -14.87 -4.04 -25.60
C THR A 104 -15.06 -5.52 -25.32
N THR A 105 -16.24 -6.06 -25.58
CA THR A 105 -16.51 -7.51 -25.56
C THR A 105 -16.53 -8.04 -26.99
N PRO A 106 -15.78 -9.12 -27.32
CA PRO A 106 -15.88 -9.75 -28.63
C PRO A 106 -17.33 -10.14 -28.96
N PRO A 107 -17.77 -10.01 -30.21
CA PRO A 107 -19.12 -10.45 -30.61
C PRO A 107 -19.27 -11.96 -30.41
N LYS A 108 -20.51 -12.39 -30.15
CA LYS A 108 -20.88 -13.81 -29.93
C LYS A 108 -20.62 -14.68 -31.14
#